data_AF-A0A494RCF7-F1
#
_entry.id   AF-A0A494RCF7-F1
#
_cell.length_a   1.000
_cell.length_b   1.000
_cell.length_c   1.000
_cell.angle_alpha   90.00
_cell.angle_beta   90.00
_cell.angle_gamma   90.00
#
_symmetry.space_group_name_H-M   'P 1'
#
loop_
_entity.id
_entity.type
_entity.pdbx_description
1 polymer ?
#
loop_
_entity_poly.entity_id
_entity_poly.type
_entity_poly.pdbx_seq_one_letter_code
_entity_poly.pdbx_strand_id
1 'polypeptide(L)'
;MTDTVRFDIRPECFRPAAGWEQPTPEEVREILLRIDPPRGLSGADAAKLLGIHGGRQIRRWTGGDAHIPYAAWAILADMAGIERIWVGHQK
;
A
#
# COMPACT_ATOMS: atom_id res chain seq x y z
N MET A 1 14.27 -8.59 -17.76
CA MET A 1 12.87 -8.89 -17.36
C MET A 1 12.96 -9.52 -15.99
N THR A 2 12.76 -8.73 -14.94
CA THR A 2 12.92 -9.20 -13.55
C THR A 2 11.69 -10.00 -13.19
N ASP A 3 11.87 -11.30 -12.98
CA ASP A 3 10.84 -12.18 -12.46
C ASP A 3 10.47 -11.67 -11.05
N THR A 4 9.29 -11.06 -10.93
CA THR A 4 8.84 -10.46 -9.68
C THR A 4 8.10 -11.52 -8.92
N VAL A 5 8.76 -12.08 -7.90
CA VAL A 5 8.10 -12.94 -6.91
C VAL A 5 6.92 -12.15 -6.35
N ARG A 6 5.70 -12.63 -6.64
CA ARG A 6 4.47 -12.03 -6.11
C ARG A 6 4.36 -12.41 -4.64
N PHE A 7 4.24 -11.41 -3.79
CA PHE A 7 4.02 -11.62 -2.36
C PHE A 7 2.51 -11.55 -2.07
N ASP A 8 2.01 -12.32 -1.11
CA ASP A 8 0.63 -12.19 -0.67
C ASP A 8 0.55 -11.21 0.50
N ILE A 9 -0.25 -10.16 0.35
CA ILE A 9 -0.51 -9.19 1.42
C ILE A 9 -1.47 -9.82 2.41
N ARG A 10 -1.10 -9.79 3.69
CA ARG A 10 -1.91 -10.36 4.77
C ARG A 10 -3.30 -9.70 4.86
N PRO A 11 -4.38 -10.47 5.09
CA PRO A 11 -5.73 -9.91 5.22
C PRO A 11 -5.88 -8.92 6.37
N GLU A 12 -5.05 -9.05 7.42
CA GLU A 12 -4.97 -8.12 8.56
C GLU A 12 -4.69 -6.67 8.12
N CYS A 13 -3.96 -6.48 7.02
CA CYS A 13 -3.64 -5.17 6.46
C CYS A 13 -4.87 -4.46 5.87
N PHE A 14 -5.95 -5.19 5.60
CA PHE A 14 -7.17 -4.63 4.99
C PHE A 14 -8.33 -4.50 5.99
N ARG A 15 -8.04 -4.57 7.29
CA ARG A 15 -9.02 -4.34 8.35
C ARG A 15 -9.27 -2.83 8.58
N PRO A 16 -10.39 -2.46 9.23
CA PRO A 16 -10.62 -1.11 9.72
C PRO A 16 -9.55 -0.68 10.73
N ALA A 17 -9.31 0.63 10.86
CA ALA A 17 -8.25 1.19 11.69
C ALA A 17 -8.15 0.61 13.12
N ALA A 18 -9.29 0.28 13.74
CA ALA A 18 -9.32 -0.28 15.10
C ALA A 18 -8.73 -1.70 15.23
N GLY A 19 -8.69 -2.47 14.13
CA GLY A 19 -8.12 -3.82 14.08
C GLY A 19 -7.08 -4.01 12.98
N TRP A 20 -6.62 -2.89 12.41
CA TRP A 20 -5.64 -2.86 11.32
C TRP A 20 -4.26 -3.23 11.84
N GLU A 21 -3.58 -4.12 11.12
CA GLU A 21 -2.16 -4.39 11.35
C GLU A 21 -1.31 -3.68 10.32
N GLN A 22 -0.21 -3.11 10.79
CA GLN A 22 0.74 -2.39 9.95
C GLN A 22 1.34 -3.33 8.88
N PRO A 23 1.31 -2.95 7.59
CA PRO A 23 1.96 -3.71 6.54
C PRO A 23 3.49 -3.65 6.64
N THR A 24 4.15 -4.73 6.21
CA THR A 24 5.61 -4.80 6.05
C THR A 24 6.08 -4.04 4.80
N PRO A 25 7.38 -3.75 4.67
CA PRO A 25 7.91 -3.14 3.45
C PRO A 25 7.63 -3.97 2.19
N GLU A 26 7.63 -5.30 2.29
CA GLU A 26 7.28 -6.23 1.21
C GLU A 26 5.82 -6.07 0.79
N GLU A 27 4.90 -5.98 1.76
CA GLU A 27 3.47 -5.74 1.51
C GLU A 27 3.22 -4.37 0.86
N VAL A 28 3.99 -3.35 1.25
CA VAL A 28 3.94 -2.02 0.61
C VAL A 28 4.46 -2.05 -0.83
N ARG A 29 5.50 -2.83 -1.14
CA ARG A 29 5.95 -3.00 -2.53
C ARG A 29 4.89 -3.73 -3.36
N GLU A 30 4.31 -4.78 -2.79
CA GLU A 30 3.29 -5.58 -3.46
C GLU A 30 2.03 -4.77 -3.80
N ILE A 31 1.51 -3.95 -2.88
CA ILE A 31 0.29 -3.16 -3.19
C ILE A 31 0.56 -2.17 -4.33
N LEU A 32 1.76 -1.57 -4.38
CA LEU A 32 2.14 -0.68 -5.47
C LEU A 32 2.23 -1.42 -6.81
N LEU A 33 2.70 -2.67 -6.82
CA LEU A 33 2.73 -3.50 -8.03
C LEU A 33 1.31 -3.82 -8.55
N ARG A 34 0.33 -3.98 -7.66
CA ARG A 34 -1.05 -4.33 -8.02
C ARG A 34 -1.85 -3.18 -8.65
N ILE A 35 -1.47 -1.92 -8.40
CA ILE A 35 -2.24 -0.74 -8.87
C ILE A 35 -2.14 -0.50 -10.39
N ASP A 36 -1.00 -0.74 -11.03
CA ASP A 36 -0.82 -0.52 -12.49
C ASP A 36 -0.05 -1.68 -13.17
N PRO A 37 -0.64 -2.88 -13.29
CA PRO A 37 0.05 -4.02 -13.87
C PRO A 37 0.34 -3.83 -15.37
N PRO A 38 1.52 -4.26 -15.87
CA PRO A 38 2.57 -5.00 -15.16
C PRO A 38 3.63 -4.12 -14.49
N ARG A 39 3.53 -2.79 -14.61
CA ARG A 39 4.60 -1.85 -14.22
C ARG A 39 4.61 -1.55 -12.72
N GLY A 40 3.44 -1.56 -12.08
CA GLY A 40 3.24 -1.02 -10.74
C GLY A 40 3.30 0.50 -10.70
N LEU A 41 2.81 1.07 -9.60
CA LEU A 41 2.84 2.49 -9.37
C LEU A 41 4.24 2.94 -8.95
N SER A 42 4.82 3.90 -9.69
CA SER A 42 6.13 4.45 -9.35
C SER A 42 6.08 5.20 -8.01
N GLY A 43 7.20 5.30 -7.30
CA GLY A 43 7.25 6.05 -6.04
C GLY A 43 6.94 7.55 -6.21
N ALA A 44 7.18 8.13 -7.39
CA ALA A 44 6.82 9.52 -7.66
C ALA A 44 5.31 9.66 -7.87
N ASP A 45 4.68 8.73 -8.57
CA ASP A 45 3.24 8.78 -8.84
C ASP A 45 2.43 8.39 -7.61
N ALA A 46 2.92 7.43 -6.81
CA ALA A 46 2.37 7.13 -5.48
C ALA A 46 2.41 8.35 -4.56
N ALA A 47 3.51 9.12 -4.57
CA ALA A 47 3.59 10.34 -3.78
C ALA A 47 2.56 11.40 -4.23
N LYS A 48 2.39 11.59 -5.55
CA LYS A 48 1.36 12.49 -6.11
C LYS A 48 -0.05 12.04 -5.73
N LEU A 49 -0.35 10.74 -5.90
CA LEU A 49 -1.63 10.13 -5.55
C LEU A 49 -2.00 10.40 -4.08
N LEU A 50 -1.02 10.25 -3.18
CA LEU A 50 -1.20 10.42 -1.74
C LEU A 50 -1.10 11.88 -1.28
N GLY A 51 -0.87 12.82 -2.19
CA GLY A 51 -0.71 14.24 -1.84
C GLY A 51 0.51 14.54 -0.97
N ILE A 52 1.55 13.69 -1.00
CA ILE A 52 2.77 13.86 -0.20
C ILE A 52 3.95 14.32 -1.06
N HIS A 53 4.88 15.07 -0.44
CA HIS A 53 6.01 15.63 -1.16
C HIS A 53 7.08 14.59 -1.52
N GLY A 54 7.04 14.15 -2.78
CA GLY A 54 8.12 13.41 -3.44
C GLY A 54 8.27 11.94 -3.03
N GLY A 55 8.95 11.17 -3.87
CA GLY A 55 9.09 9.72 -3.69
C GLY A 55 9.98 9.27 -2.52
N ARG A 56 10.60 10.19 -1.77
CA ARG A 56 11.44 9.84 -0.60
C ARG A 56 10.62 9.13 0.47
N GLN A 57 9.42 9.64 0.77
CA GLN A 57 8.59 9.04 1.80
C GLN A 57 8.12 7.64 1.41
N ILE A 58 7.80 7.43 0.13
CA ILE A 58 7.49 6.10 -0.42
C ILE A 58 8.68 5.15 -0.28
N ARG A 59 9.90 5.60 -0.60
CA ARG A 59 11.12 4.80 -0.45
C ARG A 59 11.39 4.41 1.00
N ARG A 60 11.08 5.27 1.96
CA ARG A 60 11.21 4.93 3.38
C ARG A 60 10.23 3.83 3.80
N TRP A 61 9.00 3.85 3.28
CA TRP A 61 8.02 2.80 3.54
C TRP A 61 8.40 1.48 2.90
N THR A 62 8.80 1.50 1.62
CA THR A 62 9.27 0.30 0.93
C THR A 62 10.66 -0.12 1.38
N GLY A 63 11.43 0.70 2.08
CA GLY A 63 12.75 0.36 2.64
C GLY A 63 12.71 -0.13 4.09
N GLY A 64 11.60 0.07 4.80
CA GLY A 64 11.49 -0.22 6.24
C GLY A 64 12.00 0.89 7.17
N ASP A 65 12.44 2.02 6.64
CA ASP A 65 12.91 3.19 7.42
C ASP A 65 11.75 3.99 8.06
N ALA A 66 10.52 3.71 7.66
CA ALA A 66 9.31 4.29 8.23
C ALA A 66 8.10 3.39 7.96
N HIS A 67 7.10 3.48 8.83
CA HIS A 67 5.80 2.84 8.61
C HIS A 67 4.89 3.73 7.75
N ILE A 68 4.09 3.09 6.88
CA ILE A 68 3.05 3.78 6.11
C ILE A 68 1.85 4.07 7.02
N PRO A 69 1.32 5.30 7.07
CA PRO A 69 0.11 5.59 7.83
C PRO A 69 -1.13 4.89 7.25
N TYR A 70 -2.10 4.56 8.10
CA TYR A 70 -3.35 3.90 7.70
C TYR A 70 -4.05 4.61 6.54
N ALA A 71 -4.20 5.94 6.60
CA ALA A 71 -4.87 6.70 5.54
C ALA A 71 -4.19 6.56 4.17
N ALA A 72 -2.85 6.54 4.15
CA ALA A 72 -2.10 6.33 2.92
C ALA A 72 -2.28 4.90 2.39
N TRP A 73 -2.23 3.91 3.29
CA TRP A 73 -2.48 2.51 2.93
C TRP A 73 -3.90 2.28 2.39
N ALA A 74 -4.91 2.90 3.01
CA ALA A 74 -6.31 2.82 2.59
C ALA A 74 -6.53 3.34 1.15
N ILE A 75 -5.90 4.45 0.79
CA ILE A 75 -5.95 4.98 -0.58
C ILE A 75 -5.27 4.00 -1.56
N LEU A 76 -4.11 3.46 -1.21
CA LEU A 76 -3.43 2.48 -2.07
C LEU A 76 -4.23 1.18 -2.23
N ALA A 77 -4.88 0.71 -1.16
CA ALA A 77 -5.75 -0.46 -1.18
C ALA A 77 -6.96 -0.24 -2.10
N ASP A 78 -7.63 0.91 -1.97
CA ASP A 78 -8.77 1.30 -2.82
C ASP A 78 -8.36 1.36 -4.30
N MET A 79 -7.22 1.98 -4.59
CA MET A 79 -6.65 2.03 -5.95
C MET A 79 -6.22 0.66 -6.49
N ALA A 80 -5.96 -0.31 -5.62
CA ALA A 80 -5.69 -1.70 -5.98
C ALA A 80 -6.96 -2.57 -6.07
N GLY A 81 -8.16 -1.96 -5.95
CA GLY A 81 -9.45 -2.64 -6.01
C GLY A 81 -9.92 -3.26 -4.68
N ILE A 82 -9.24 -2.98 -3.57
CA ILE A 82 -9.62 -3.41 -2.22
C ILE A 82 -10.30 -2.23 -1.54
N GLU A 83 -11.57 -2.04 -1.91
CA GLU A 83 -12.31 -0.83 -1.57
C GLU A 83 -12.60 -0.71 -0.07
N ARG A 84 -12.60 0.54 0.41
CA ARG A 84 -13.28 0.94 1.66
C ARG A 84 -12.91 0.11 2.90
N ILE A 85 -11.62 -0.19 3.08
CA ILE A 85 -11.12 -0.92 4.26
C ILE A 85 -11.43 -0.21 5.60
N TRP A 86 -11.81 1.07 5.56
CA TRP A 86 -12.24 1.87 6.71
C TRP A 86 -13.71 1.70 7.07
N VAL A 87 -14.53 1.16 6.16
CA VAL A 87 -15.92 0.80 6.46
C VAL A 87 -15.87 -0.54 7.19
N GLY A 88 -15.98 -0.47 8.52
CA GLY A 88 -16.17 -1.67 9.32
C GLY A 88 -17.38 -2.42 8.81
N HIS A 89 -17.18 -3.57 8.17
CA HIS A 89 -18.24 -4.54 7.96
C HIS A 89 -18.56 -5.15 9.32
N GLN A 90 -19.28 -4.38 10.14
CA GLN A 90 -20.02 -4.90 11.28
C GLN A 90 -21.10 -5.80 10.67
N LYS A 91 -21.00 -7.11 10.91
CA LYS A 91 -22.17 -7.97 10.83
C LYS A 91 -23.10 -7.64 11.99
#